data_AF-A0A4V1UBQ1-F1
#
_entry.id   AF-A0A4V1UBQ1-F1
#
_cell.length_a   1.000
_cell.length_b   1.000
_cell.length_c   1.000
_cell.angle_alpha   90.00
_cell.angle_beta   90.00
_cell.angle_gamma   90.00
#
_symmetry.space_group_name_H-M   'P 1'
#
loop_
_entity.id
_entity.type
_entity.pdbx_description
1 polymer ?
#
loop_
_entity_poly.entity_id
_entity_poly.type
_entity_poly.pdbx_seq_one_letter_code
_entity_poly.pdbx_strand_id
1 'polypeptide(L)'
;IADRHGIQTIFVFFDDCWNPEPKPGKQPAPKPGIHNSGWMQDPGQKASFDSTQFPALQQYVTDVMSTFAKDKRILLWDLYNEPGNSGKRDSSYKLLTKVFSWAREVNPDQPISVGLWAWDFEKLNEFQMNNSDIITYHNYEDPQWHRRTIELLKATGRPLICTEYMARTRNSRFHNIMPLLKEKNVGAINWGQDEVNLIKKLNREKTK
;
A
#
# COMPACT_ATOMS: atom_id res chain seq x y z
N ILE A 1 1.32 9.82 17.79
CA ILE A 1 2.15 10.88 17.15
C ILE A 1 1.38 11.51 16.00
N ALA A 2 1.05 10.75 14.95
CA ALA A 2 0.32 11.22 13.77
C ALA A 2 -0.94 12.05 14.08
N ASP A 3 -1.79 11.55 14.97
CA ASP A 3 -3.03 12.21 15.40
C ASP A 3 -2.82 13.62 15.98
N ARG A 4 -1.75 13.84 16.77
CA ARG A 4 -1.40 15.18 17.28
C ARG A 4 -1.04 16.18 16.18
N HIS A 5 -0.76 15.69 14.97
CA HIS A 5 -0.47 16.49 13.79
C HIS A 5 -1.60 16.46 12.75
N GLY A 6 -2.78 15.92 13.09
CA GLY A 6 -3.92 15.82 12.16
C GLY A 6 -3.68 14.84 11.01
N ILE A 7 -2.79 13.86 11.19
CA ILE A 7 -2.48 12.84 10.18
C ILE A 7 -3.20 11.55 10.57
N GLN A 8 -4.06 11.06 9.69
CA GLN A 8 -4.63 9.72 9.78
C GLN A 8 -3.72 8.68 9.11
N THR A 9 -3.82 7.43 9.54
CA THR A 9 -2.93 6.35 9.10
C THR A 9 -3.66 5.29 8.30
N ILE A 10 -3.00 4.75 7.27
CA ILE A 10 -3.36 3.49 6.63
C ILE A 10 -2.42 2.42 7.17
N PHE A 11 -2.96 1.26 7.54
CA PHE A 11 -2.17 0.11 7.94
C PHE A 11 -2.16 -0.93 6.82
N VAL A 12 -0.98 -1.50 6.59
CA VAL A 12 -0.76 -2.58 5.63
C VAL A 12 -0.27 -3.81 6.38
N PHE A 13 -0.91 -4.96 6.18
CA PHE A 13 -0.51 -6.21 6.85
C PHE A 13 0.48 -7.01 6.02
N PHE A 14 0.10 -7.37 4.79
CA PHE A 14 0.91 -8.26 3.97
C PHE A 14 1.59 -7.56 2.79
N ASP A 15 2.66 -8.15 2.24
CA ASP A 15 3.44 -7.60 1.12
C ASP A 15 4.05 -8.69 0.23
N ASP A 16 3.95 -8.48 -1.09
CA ASP A 16 4.55 -9.34 -2.13
C ASP A 16 5.70 -8.66 -2.90
N CYS A 17 6.10 -7.44 -2.54
CA CYS A 17 7.02 -6.62 -3.32
C CYS A 17 8.49 -6.99 -3.13
N TRP A 18 9.07 -6.69 -1.97
CA TRP A 18 10.54 -6.62 -1.82
C TRP A 18 11.05 -7.61 -0.78
N ASN A 19 12.24 -8.17 -1.00
CA ASN A 19 12.97 -9.01 -0.04
C ASN A 19 12.12 -10.20 0.52
N PRO A 20 12.07 -11.35 -0.20
CA PRO A 20 11.14 -12.46 0.10
C PRO A 20 11.46 -13.25 1.37
N GLU A 21 12.64 -13.06 1.94
CA GLU A 21 13.08 -13.73 3.17
C GLU A 21 13.25 -12.68 4.29
N PRO A 22 12.17 -12.31 5.00
CA PRO A 22 12.23 -11.34 6.07
C PRO A 22 13.13 -11.86 7.19
N LYS A 23 14.07 -11.02 7.64
CA LYS A 23 15.00 -11.33 8.73
C LYS A 23 15.01 -10.18 9.73
N PRO A 24 14.83 -10.45 11.04
CA PRO A 24 14.99 -9.42 12.04
C PRO A 24 16.45 -8.96 12.07
N GLY A 25 16.67 -7.68 12.34
CA GLY A 25 18.01 -7.14 12.46
C GLY A 25 18.09 -5.66 12.16
N LYS A 26 19.32 -5.16 12.05
CA LYS A 26 19.59 -3.78 11.70
C LYS A 26 19.19 -3.51 10.25
N GLN A 27 18.42 -2.44 10.04
CA GLN A 27 18.09 -1.98 8.69
C GLN A 27 19.38 -1.71 7.87
N PRO A 28 19.45 -2.16 6.60
CA PRO A 28 20.60 -1.89 5.74
C PRO A 28 20.89 -0.40 5.59
N ALA A 29 22.17 -0.04 5.45
CA ALA A 29 22.53 1.34 5.14
C ALA A 29 22.00 1.75 3.75
N PRO A 30 21.54 3.01 3.58
CA PRO A 30 21.06 3.48 2.29
C PRO A 30 22.21 3.48 1.27
N LYS A 31 21.91 3.01 0.06
CA LYS A 31 22.78 3.02 -1.10
C LYS A 31 22.52 4.29 -1.92
N PRO A 32 23.54 5.12 -2.21
CA PRO A 32 23.37 6.30 -3.04
C PRO A 32 22.85 5.96 -4.44
N GLY A 33 21.97 6.80 -4.98
CA GLY A 33 21.52 6.73 -6.38
C GLY A 33 20.44 5.68 -6.68
N ILE A 34 19.96 4.94 -5.68
CA ILE A 34 18.85 3.99 -5.85
C ILE A 34 17.69 4.30 -4.91
N HIS A 35 16.51 3.78 -5.24
CA HIS A 35 15.39 3.74 -4.31
C HIS A 35 15.71 2.78 -3.16
N ASN A 36 15.83 3.31 -1.95
CA ASN A 36 16.26 2.56 -0.76
C ASN A 36 15.11 1.86 -0.04
N SER A 37 14.22 1.19 -0.78
CA SER A 37 13.20 0.35 -0.16
C SER A 37 13.89 -0.78 0.61
N GLY A 38 13.83 -0.70 1.94
CA GLY A 38 14.23 -1.78 2.85
C GLY A 38 13.05 -2.64 3.27
N TRP A 39 11.88 -2.47 2.63
CA TRP A 39 10.68 -3.22 2.93
C TRP A 39 10.91 -4.72 2.72
N MET A 40 10.36 -5.54 3.60
CA MET A 40 10.44 -7.01 3.50
C MET A 40 9.05 -7.59 3.39
N GLN A 41 8.90 -8.65 2.61
CA GLN A 41 7.63 -9.36 2.50
C GLN A 41 7.17 -9.85 3.87
N ASP A 42 5.91 -9.60 4.18
CA ASP A 42 5.21 -10.16 5.32
C ASP A 42 3.92 -10.83 4.81
N PRO A 43 3.67 -12.12 5.06
CA PRO A 43 4.68 -13.09 5.44
C PRO A 43 5.76 -13.25 4.35
N GLY A 44 6.93 -13.73 4.75
CA GLY A 44 7.95 -14.16 3.79
C GLY A 44 7.42 -15.21 2.80
N GLN A 45 8.04 -15.29 1.63
CA GLN A 45 7.51 -16.05 0.48
C GLN A 45 7.15 -17.52 0.80
N LYS A 46 7.98 -18.21 1.61
CA LYS A 46 7.68 -19.60 2.04
C LYS A 46 6.38 -19.68 2.86
N ALA A 47 6.21 -18.77 3.82
CA ALA A 47 5.04 -18.73 4.68
C ALA A 47 3.80 -18.23 3.94
N SER A 48 3.93 -17.39 2.91
CA SER A 48 2.78 -16.98 2.09
C SER A 48 2.11 -18.15 1.35
N PHE A 49 2.87 -19.21 1.01
CA PHE A 49 2.35 -20.37 0.28
C PHE A 49 1.89 -21.51 1.20
N ASP A 50 2.46 -21.59 2.39
CA ASP A 50 2.19 -22.65 3.34
C ASP A 50 0.96 -22.32 4.20
N SER A 51 -0.20 -22.89 3.86
CA SER A 51 -1.41 -22.66 4.64
C SER A 51 -1.37 -23.21 6.07
N THR A 52 -0.39 -24.03 6.43
CA THR A 52 -0.19 -24.42 7.83
C THR A 52 0.28 -23.24 8.69
N GLN A 53 0.83 -22.18 8.07
CA GLN A 53 1.21 -20.94 8.75
C GLN A 53 0.03 -19.97 8.94
N PHE A 54 -1.08 -20.17 8.23
CA PHE A 54 -2.21 -19.23 8.23
C PHE A 54 -2.85 -19.01 9.60
N PRO A 55 -2.94 -20.00 10.52
CA PRO A 55 -3.45 -19.74 11.88
C PRO A 55 -2.65 -18.66 12.63
N ALA A 56 -1.32 -18.63 12.48
CA ALA A 56 -0.49 -17.60 13.10
C ALA A 56 -0.71 -16.22 12.45
N LEU A 57 -0.83 -16.18 11.12
CA LEU A 57 -1.14 -14.96 10.38
C LEU A 57 -2.53 -14.41 10.71
N GLN A 58 -3.52 -15.29 10.83
CA GLN A 58 -4.87 -14.94 11.25
C GLN A 58 -4.83 -14.31 12.64
N GLN A 59 -4.16 -14.97 13.61
CA GLN A 59 -4.05 -14.46 14.96
C GLN A 59 -3.42 -13.07 15.00
N TYR A 60 -2.37 -12.82 14.20
CA TYR A 60 -1.75 -11.49 14.10
C TYR A 60 -2.71 -10.43 13.54
N VAL A 61 -3.33 -10.72 12.38
CA VAL A 61 -4.25 -9.77 11.73
C VAL A 61 -5.46 -9.48 12.63
N THR A 62 -6.10 -10.50 13.18
CA THR A 62 -7.31 -10.32 13.98
C THR A 62 -7.02 -9.65 15.32
N ASP A 63 -5.87 -9.92 15.95
CA ASP A 63 -5.46 -9.25 17.20
C ASP A 63 -5.27 -7.74 17.00
N VAL A 64 -4.49 -7.35 15.99
CA VAL A 64 -4.27 -5.94 15.66
C VAL A 64 -5.57 -5.26 15.25
N MET A 65 -6.33 -5.83 14.33
CA MET A 65 -7.57 -5.22 13.86
C MET A 65 -8.61 -5.13 14.98
N SER A 66 -8.77 -6.14 15.83
CA SER A 66 -9.75 -6.11 16.94
C SER A 66 -9.38 -5.05 17.97
N THR A 67 -8.08 -4.93 18.29
CA THR A 67 -7.56 -3.93 19.22
C THR A 67 -7.90 -2.50 18.77
N PHE A 68 -7.80 -2.23 17.47
CA PHE A 68 -7.98 -0.88 16.91
C PHE A 68 -9.27 -0.72 16.09
N ALA A 69 -10.22 -1.66 16.19
CA ALA A 69 -11.41 -1.73 15.34
C ALA A 69 -12.26 -0.46 15.34
N LYS A 70 -12.22 0.32 16.43
CA LYS A 70 -13.01 1.55 16.60
C LYS A 70 -12.14 2.82 16.65
N ASP A 71 -10.83 2.70 16.41
CA ASP A 71 -9.89 3.81 16.49
C ASP A 71 -10.02 4.76 15.28
N LYS A 72 -10.61 5.94 15.50
CA LYS A 72 -10.88 6.92 14.44
C LYS A 72 -9.63 7.56 13.82
N ARG A 73 -8.45 7.31 14.40
CA ARG A 73 -7.16 7.76 13.85
C ARG A 73 -6.75 6.94 12.61
N ILE A 74 -7.34 5.76 12.44
CA ILE A 74 -7.14 4.88 11.29
C ILE A 74 -8.08 5.32 10.17
N LEU A 75 -7.52 5.57 8.99
CA LEU A 75 -8.28 5.94 7.79
C LEU A 75 -8.83 4.68 7.08
N LEU A 76 -7.97 3.67 6.92
CA LEU A 76 -8.20 2.50 6.07
C LEU A 76 -7.29 1.34 6.51
N TRP A 77 -7.78 0.11 6.35
CA TRP A 77 -6.98 -1.10 6.42
C TRP A 77 -6.70 -1.60 4.99
N ASP A 78 -5.47 -1.48 4.52
CA ASP A 78 -5.05 -1.97 3.20
C ASP A 78 -4.37 -3.33 3.36
N LEU A 79 -5.13 -4.41 3.19
CA LEU A 79 -4.80 -5.70 3.81
C LEU A 79 -3.55 -6.37 3.23
N TYR A 80 -3.21 -6.10 1.97
CA TYR A 80 -2.16 -6.80 1.25
C TYR A 80 -1.59 -5.90 0.17
N ASN A 81 -0.33 -5.51 0.30
CA ASN A 81 0.38 -4.76 -0.71
C ASN A 81 0.76 -5.63 -1.92
N GLU A 82 0.31 -5.19 -3.08
CA GLU A 82 0.59 -5.77 -4.40
C GLU A 82 0.52 -7.31 -4.49
N PRO A 83 -0.59 -7.96 -4.08
CA PRO A 83 -0.68 -9.41 -4.12
C PRO A 83 -0.39 -9.95 -5.52
N GLY A 84 0.41 -11.00 -5.59
CA GLY A 84 0.85 -11.65 -6.82
C GLY A 84 2.17 -11.09 -7.38
N ASN A 85 2.77 -10.08 -6.76
CA ASN A 85 4.06 -9.55 -7.19
C ASN A 85 5.21 -10.56 -6.93
N SER A 86 6.42 -10.24 -7.39
CA SER A 86 7.63 -11.06 -7.24
C SER A 86 7.47 -12.51 -7.72
N GLY A 87 6.71 -12.69 -8.81
CA GLY A 87 6.45 -14.00 -9.40
C GLY A 87 5.44 -14.88 -8.66
N LYS A 88 4.80 -14.38 -7.59
CA LYS A 88 3.80 -15.13 -6.83
C LYS A 88 2.51 -15.36 -7.64
N ARG A 89 2.06 -14.38 -8.43
CA ARG A 89 0.87 -14.50 -9.30
C ARG A 89 -0.33 -15.07 -8.50
N ASP A 90 -1.04 -16.04 -9.07
CA ASP A 90 -2.18 -16.73 -8.47
C ASP A 90 -1.93 -17.37 -7.10
N SER A 91 -0.68 -17.66 -6.73
CA SER A 91 -0.41 -18.28 -5.42
C SER A 91 -0.77 -17.37 -4.24
N SER A 92 -0.78 -16.05 -4.43
CA SER A 92 -1.21 -15.08 -3.40
C SER A 92 -2.71 -15.07 -3.18
N TYR A 93 -3.51 -15.61 -4.12
CA TYR A 93 -4.97 -15.60 -4.06
C TYR A 93 -5.52 -16.26 -2.79
N LYS A 94 -4.90 -17.37 -2.35
CA LYS A 94 -5.36 -18.10 -1.16
C LYS A 94 -5.21 -17.25 0.11
N LEU A 95 -4.08 -16.56 0.29
CA LEU A 95 -3.87 -15.68 1.44
C LEU A 95 -4.72 -14.41 1.34
N LEU A 96 -4.85 -13.84 0.14
CA LEU A 96 -5.71 -12.68 -0.13
C LEU A 96 -7.16 -12.94 0.28
N THR A 97 -7.75 -14.07 -0.13
CA THR A 97 -9.13 -14.39 0.24
C THR A 97 -9.29 -14.60 1.75
N LYS A 98 -8.27 -15.16 2.41
CA LYS A 98 -8.27 -15.39 3.85
C LYS A 98 -8.17 -14.09 4.65
N VAL A 99 -7.29 -13.16 4.28
CA VAL A 99 -7.14 -11.89 5.01
C VAL A 99 -8.42 -11.05 4.94
N PHE A 100 -9.14 -11.06 3.81
CA PHE A 100 -10.45 -10.44 3.73
C PHE A 100 -11.48 -11.11 4.65
N SER A 101 -11.54 -12.45 4.70
CA SER A 101 -12.43 -13.17 5.63
C SER A 101 -12.16 -12.77 7.08
N TRP A 102 -10.90 -12.78 7.51
CA TRP A 102 -10.49 -12.42 8.87
C TRP A 102 -10.83 -10.96 9.19
N ALA A 103 -10.56 -10.03 8.27
CA ALA A 103 -10.90 -8.62 8.44
C ALA A 103 -12.41 -8.40 8.57
N ARG A 104 -13.23 -9.14 7.80
CA ARG A 104 -14.69 -9.09 7.87
C ARG A 104 -15.24 -9.71 9.16
N GLU A 105 -14.62 -10.77 9.67
CA GLU A 105 -14.97 -11.36 10.98
C GLU A 105 -14.74 -10.36 12.12
N VAL A 106 -13.68 -9.56 12.07
CA VAL A 106 -13.41 -8.49 13.05
C VAL A 106 -14.42 -7.34 12.94
N ASN A 107 -14.89 -7.04 11.73
CA ASN A 107 -15.86 -5.98 11.44
C ASN A 107 -15.46 -4.59 12.02
N PRO A 108 -14.29 -4.04 11.59
CA PRO A 108 -13.83 -2.72 12.02
C PRO A 108 -14.76 -1.60 11.51
N ASP A 109 -14.70 -0.43 12.15
CA ASP A 109 -15.44 0.76 11.69
C ASP A 109 -14.83 1.37 10.42
N GLN A 110 -13.53 1.18 10.21
CA GLN A 110 -12.81 1.71 9.06
C GLN A 110 -13.00 0.79 7.86
N PRO A 111 -12.98 1.33 6.63
CA PRO A 111 -13.01 0.51 5.42
C PRO A 111 -11.83 -0.46 5.37
N ILE A 112 -12.01 -1.54 4.61
CA ILE A 112 -10.94 -2.46 4.22
C ILE A 112 -10.75 -2.43 2.69
N SER A 113 -9.51 -2.53 2.23
CA SER A 113 -9.16 -2.53 0.80
C SER A 113 -7.95 -3.41 0.49
N VAL A 114 -7.74 -3.66 -0.80
CA VAL A 114 -6.46 -4.10 -1.37
C VAL A 114 -6.24 -3.43 -2.73
N GLY A 115 -5.10 -2.75 -2.89
CA GLY A 115 -4.78 -1.92 -4.06
C GLY A 115 -4.69 -2.66 -5.39
N LEU A 116 -5.46 -2.22 -6.39
CA LEU A 116 -5.31 -2.66 -7.78
C LEU A 116 -4.01 -2.12 -8.37
N TRP A 117 -3.13 -3.00 -8.84
CA TRP A 117 -1.78 -2.60 -9.25
C TRP A 117 -1.32 -3.28 -10.55
N ALA A 118 -1.75 -4.53 -10.81
CA ALA A 118 -1.38 -5.33 -11.97
C ALA A 118 -2.59 -5.62 -12.87
N TRP A 119 -2.76 -4.85 -13.94
CA TRP A 119 -3.94 -4.93 -14.82
C TRP A 119 -4.09 -6.27 -15.56
N ASP A 120 -3.02 -7.06 -15.68
CA ASP A 120 -3.04 -8.41 -16.28
C ASP A 120 -3.44 -9.52 -15.29
N PHE A 121 -3.61 -9.23 -14.00
CA PHE A 121 -3.98 -10.21 -12.98
C PHE A 121 -5.50 -10.26 -12.79
N GLU A 122 -6.25 -10.62 -13.83
CA GLU A 122 -7.73 -10.56 -13.86
C GLU A 122 -8.39 -11.18 -12.62
N LYS A 123 -7.97 -12.39 -12.24
CA LYS A 123 -8.51 -13.10 -11.07
C LYS A 123 -8.29 -12.37 -9.74
N LEU A 124 -7.10 -11.76 -9.56
CA LEU A 124 -6.82 -10.97 -8.34
C LEU A 124 -7.56 -9.64 -8.39
N ASN A 125 -7.55 -8.97 -9.54
CA ASN A 125 -8.25 -7.69 -9.74
C ASN A 125 -9.74 -7.81 -9.49
N GLU A 126 -10.39 -8.85 -10.01
CA GLU A 126 -11.81 -9.11 -9.78
C GLU A 126 -12.10 -9.28 -8.28
N PHE A 127 -11.29 -10.09 -7.58
CA PHE A 127 -11.46 -10.31 -6.15
C PHE A 127 -11.25 -9.02 -5.34
N GLN A 128 -10.17 -8.30 -5.60
CA GLN A 128 -9.85 -7.02 -4.93
C GLN A 128 -10.96 -5.99 -5.15
N MET A 129 -11.41 -5.85 -6.40
CA MET A 129 -12.48 -4.94 -6.78
C MET A 129 -13.79 -5.29 -6.08
N ASN A 130 -14.15 -6.57 -5.97
CA ASN A 130 -15.44 -6.98 -5.42
C ASN A 130 -15.47 -7.00 -3.89
N ASN A 131 -14.33 -7.11 -3.21
CA ASN A 131 -14.27 -7.25 -1.76
C ASN A 131 -13.83 -5.99 -1.01
N SER A 132 -13.26 -4.99 -1.70
CA SER A 132 -12.85 -3.72 -1.08
C SER A 132 -14.03 -2.76 -0.89
N ASP A 133 -14.11 -2.13 0.28
CA ASP A 133 -15.16 -1.15 0.62
C ASP A 133 -15.00 0.15 -0.19
N ILE A 134 -13.75 0.56 -0.40
CA ILE A 134 -13.34 1.65 -1.27
C ILE A 134 -12.33 1.13 -2.28
N ILE A 135 -12.14 1.84 -3.39
CA ILE A 135 -11.15 1.44 -4.38
C ILE A 135 -9.81 2.11 -4.10
N THR A 136 -8.84 1.28 -3.74
CA THR A 136 -7.43 1.66 -3.76
C THR A 136 -6.74 1.14 -5.02
N TYR A 137 -5.76 1.88 -5.50
CA TYR A 137 -5.00 1.48 -6.69
C TYR A 137 -3.62 2.14 -6.75
N HIS A 138 -2.71 1.49 -7.47
CA HIS A 138 -1.36 1.98 -7.74
C HIS A 138 -1.29 2.45 -9.19
N ASN A 139 -0.59 3.55 -9.43
CA ASN A 139 -0.29 3.96 -10.79
C ASN A 139 1.00 4.80 -10.86
N TYR A 140 2.00 4.21 -11.53
CA TYR A 140 3.31 4.81 -11.73
C TYR A 140 3.51 5.35 -13.16
N GLU A 141 2.44 5.44 -13.94
CA GLU A 141 2.47 5.85 -15.34
C GLU A 141 2.35 7.36 -15.51
N ASP A 142 2.59 7.84 -16.73
CA ASP A 142 2.43 9.25 -17.06
C ASP A 142 0.95 9.69 -16.99
N PRO A 143 0.68 11.02 -17.00
CA PRO A 143 -0.68 11.53 -16.80
C PRO A 143 -1.74 11.01 -17.78
N GLN A 144 -1.37 10.65 -19.02
CA GLN A 144 -2.33 10.17 -20.01
C GLN A 144 -2.88 8.80 -19.59
N TRP A 145 -2.00 7.87 -19.20
CA TRP A 145 -2.39 6.54 -18.76
C TRP A 145 -3.04 6.56 -17.37
N HIS A 146 -2.52 7.36 -16.44
CA HIS A 146 -3.13 7.51 -15.12
C HIS A 146 -4.57 8.05 -15.21
N ARG A 147 -4.85 8.98 -16.12
CA ARG A 147 -6.21 9.48 -16.37
C ARG A 147 -7.16 8.37 -16.81
N ARG A 148 -6.72 7.47 -17.70
CA ARG A 148 -7.53 6.33 -18.17
C ARG A 148 -7.86 5.37 -17.03
N THR A 149 -6.88 5.06 -16.18
CA THR A 149 -7.11 4.26 -14.97
C THR A 149 -8.15 4.91 -14.07
N ILE A 150 -8.04 6.22 -13.79
CA ILE A 150 -9.01 6.93 -12.95
C ILE A 150 -10.41 6.83 -13.55
N GLU A 151 -10.55 7.05 -14.86
CA GLU A 151 -11.84 7.03 -15.55
C GLU A 151 -12.48 5.64 -15.52
N LEU A 152 -11.69 4.58 -15.69
CA LEU A 152 -12.13 3.19 -15.54
C LEU A 152 -12.62 2.92 -14.12
N LEU A 153 -11.81 3.25 -13.10
CA LEU A 153 -12.13 2.94 -11.70
C LEU A 153 -13.33 3.76 -11.19
N LYS A 154 -13.51 4.99 -11.69
CA LYS A 154 -14.67 5.82 -11.35
C LYS A 154 -16.01 5.22 -11.79
N ALA A 155 -16.02 4.36 -12.82
CA ALA A 155 -17.23 3.68 -13.26
C ALA A 155 -17.82 2.77 -12.16
N THR A 156 -17.04 2.41 -11.14
CA THR A 156 -17.51 1.64 -9.98
C THR A 156 -18.42 2.42 -9.03
N GLY A 157 -18.47 3.76 -9.15
CA GLY A 157 -19.23 4.62 -8.25
C GLY A 157 -18.69 4.74 -6.82
N ARG A 158 -17.55 4.11 -6.51
CA ARG A 158 -16.93 4.12 -5.17
C ARG A 158 -15.86 5.20 -5.02
N PRO A 159 -15.58 5.66 -3.79
CA PRO A 159 -14.44 6.54 -3.52
C PRO A 159 -13.12 5.91 -3.99
N LEU A 160 -12.22 6.75 -4.51
CA LEU A 160 -10.91 6.34 -5.03
C LEU A 160 -9.78 6.93 -4.18
N ILE A 161 -8.80 6.10 -3.84
CA ILE A 161 -7.51 6.53 -3.27
C ILE A 161 -6.39 5.89 -4.10
N CYS A 162 -5.53 6.71 -4.70
CA CYS A 162 -4.28 6.25 -5.31
C CYS A 162 -3.25 6.09 -4.18
N THR A 163 -3.06 4.86 -3.70
CA THR A 163 -2.20 4.58 -2.53
C THR A 163 -0.72 4.57 -2.87
N GLU A 164 -0.38 4.42 -4.16
CA GLU A 164 0.97 4.57 -4.66
C GLU A 164 0.99 5.23 -6.03
N TYR A 165 1.78 6.31 -6.15
CA TYR A 165 2.13 6.93 -7.41
C TYR A 165 3.51 7.58 -7.31
N MET A 166 4.01 8.09 -8.45
CA MET A 166 5.31 8.75 -8.65
C MET A 166 6.44 7.79 -9.07
N ALA A 167 6.80 7.90 -10.35
CA ALA A 167 7.98 7.29 -10.95
C ALA A 167 8.57 8.30 -11.96
N ARG A 168 9.57 9.07 -11.52
CA ARG A 168 10.18 10.16 -12.32
C ARG A 168 10.64 9.72 -13.72
N THR A 169 11.18 8.51 -13.82
CA THR A 169 11.66 7.90 -15.08
C THR A 169 10.53 7.55 -16.05
N ARG A 170 9.30 7.40 -15.55
CA ARG A 170 8.09 7.12 -16.34
C ARG A 170 7.23 8.37 -16.57
N ASN A 171 7.80 9.56 -16.37
CA ASN A 171 7.07 10.83 -16.45
C ASN A 171 5.90 10.96 -15.45
N SER A 172 5.87 10.14 -14.40
CA SER A 172 4.95 10.26 -13.27
C SER A 172 5.58 11.14 -12.19
N ARG A 173 5.18 12.41 -12.11
CA ARG A 173 5.80 13.45 -11.26
C ARG A 173 4.74 14.17 -10.42
N PHE A 174 5.14 14.76 -9.31
CA PHE A 174 4.19 15.52 -8.48
C PHE A 174 3.48 16.63 -9.26
N HIS A 175 4.22 17.43 -10.03
CA HIS A 175 3.66 18.60 -10.73
C HIS A 175 2.71 18.24 -11.88
N ASN A 176 2.71 17.00 -12.39
CA ASN A 176 1.82 16.59 -13.48
C ASN A 176 0.75 15.58 -13.05
N ILE A 177 0.98 14.79 -11.99
CA ILE A 177 0.00 13.84 -11.45
C ILE A 177 -0.90 14.46 -10.38
N MET A 178 -0.38 15.28 -9.46
CA MET A 178 -1.21 15.85 -8.39
C MET A 178 -2.35 16.74 -8.91
N PRO A 179 -2.15 17.62 -9.92
CA PRO A 179 -3.26 18.39 -10.49
C PRO A 179 -4.35 17.50 -11.10
N LEU A 180 -3.97 16.41 -11.77
CA LEU A 180 -4.89 15.42 -12.33
C LEU A 180 -5.71 14.73 -11.23
N LEU A 181 -5.05 14.24 -10.18
CA LEU A 181 -5.73 13.59 -9.05
C LEU A 181 -6.71 14.55 -8.36
N LYS A 182 -6.31 15.82 -8.18
CA LYS A 182 -7.17 16.87 -7.64
C LYS A 182 -8.37 17.18 -8.55
N GLU A 183 -8.15 17.39 -9.85
CA GLU A 183 -9.22 17.60 -10.85
C GLU A 183 -10.24 16.46 -10.79
N LYS A 184 -9.76 15.23 -10.62
CA LYS A 184 -10.60 14.04 -10.57
C LYS A 184 -11.11 13.71 -9.16
N ASN A 185 -10.84 14.52 -8.13
CA ASN A 185 -11.25 14.27 -6.75
C ASN A 185 -10.85 12.87 -6.24
N VAL A 186 -9.58 12.50 -6.45
CA VAL A 186 -8.99 11.22 -6.02
C VAL A 186 -8.04 11.47 -4.85
N GLY A 187 -8.22 10.75 -3.74
CA GLY A 187 -7.26 10.76 -2.62
C GLY A 187 -5.91 10.19 -3.08
N ALA A 188 -4.80 10.63 -2.49
CA ALA A 188 -3.49 10.22 -3.00
C ALA A 188 -2.43 10.13 -1.90
N ILE A 189 -1.65 9.05 -1.95
CA ILE A 189 -0.46 8.83 -1.12
C ILE A 189 0.68 8.54 -2.09
N ASN A 190 1.76 9.33 -1.99
CA ASN A 190 2.90 9.14 -2.88
C ASN A 190 3.80 8.00 -2.38
N TRP A 191 4.35 7.24 -3.32
CA TRP A 191 5.37 6.25 -2.99
C TRP A 191 6.73 6.91 -2.82
N GLY A 192 7.46 6.49 -1.80
CA GLY A 192 8.77 7.01 -1.46
C GLY A 192 8.72 8.32 -0.68
N GLN A 193 9.06 8.25 0.60
CA GLN A 193 9.43 9.40 1.41
C GLN A 193 10.88 9.22 1.82
N ASP A 194 11.79 9.96 1.18
CA ASP A 194 13.15 10.05 1.67
C ASP A 194 13.18 11.11 2.78
N GLU A 195 13.55 10.72 3.99
CA GLU A 195 14.01 11.68 5.00
C GLU A 195 15.36 12.23 4.53
N VAL A 196 15.33 13.18 3.61
CA VAL A 196 16.50 14.02 3.36
C VAL A 196 16.73 14.77 4.66
N ASN A 197 17.93 14.63 5.23
CA ASN A 197 18.47 15.46 6.31
C ASN A 197 18.49 16.96 5.90
N LEU A 198 17.34 17.56 5.63
CA LEU A 198 17.17 18.98 5.30
C LEU A 198 17.53 19.85 6.52
N ILE A 199 17.47 19.27 7.72
CA ILE A 199 17.83 19.91 8.98
C ILE A 199 19.35 20.13 9.10
N LYS A 200 20.21 19.36 8.42
CA LYS A 200 21.67 19.59 8.49
C LYS A 200 22.21 20.66 7.52
N LYS A 201 21.47 21.01 6.47
CA LYS A 201 21.92 22.03 5.51
C LYS A 201 21.58 23.46 5.95
N LEU A 202 20.50 23.66 6.71
CA LEU A 202 20.11 24.99 7.22
C LEU A 202 20.96 25.49 8.40
N ASN A 203 21.74 24.62 9.05
CA ASN A 203 22.62 25.00 10.17
C ASN A 203 24.08 25.29 9.75
N ARG A 204 24.44 25.18 8.47
CA ARG A 204 25.78 25.54 7.96
C ARG A 204 25.86 26.91 7.29
N GLU A 205 24.72 27.56 7.04
CA GLU A 205 24.66 28.90 6.42
C GLU A 205 24.41 30.04 7.43
N LYS A 206 24.37 29.75 8.74
CA LYS A 206 24.29 30.77 9.81
C LYS A 206 25.61 31.02 10.55
N THR A 207 26.72 30.48 10.07
CA THR A 207 28.07 30.73 10.61
C THR A 207 29.04 31.02 9.46
N LYS A 208 28.84 32.18 8.82
CA LYS A 208 29.89 32.98 8.18
C LYS A 208 29.52 34.45 8.30
#